data_AF-A0A2M8G071-F1
#
_entry.id   AF-A0A2M8G071-F1
#
_cell.length_a   1.000
_cell.length_b   1.000
_cell.length_c   1.000
_cell.angle_alpha   90.00
_cell.angle_beta   90.00
_cell.angle_gamma   90.00
#
_symmetry.space_group_name_H-M   'P 1'
#
loop_
_entity.id
_entity.type
_entity.pdbx_description
1 polymer ?
#
loop_
_entity_poly.entity_id
_entity_poly.type
_entity_poly.pdbx_seq_one_letter_code
_entity_poly.pdbx_strand_id
1 'polypeptide(L)'
;MLSDLSEEEFIRGIKAFCLKHKELYPNTNLIAYIREYAFEDFKTKDEFESWEEVLRQVSRQGCSGIPQFSTEEIKRAVHMIGWRDICMSENIGVERAHFAKAYKQIIEKKRSKRLSMD
;
A
#
# COMPACT_ATOMS: atom_id res chain seq x y z
N MET A 1 -14.80 23.55 2.94
CA MET A 1 -13.34 23.78 2.89
C MET A 1 -12.55 22.49 2.67
N LEU A 2 -13.02 21.32 3.15
CA LEU A 2 -12.47 19.98 2.86
C LEU A 2 -13.56 19.03 2.32
N SER A 3 -14.54 19.57 1.59
CA SER A 3 -15.66 18.81 1.04
C SER A 3 -15.24 17.92 -0.14
N ASP A 4 -14.01 18.10 -0.62
CA ASP A 4 -13.32 17.26 -1.60
C ASP A 4 -12.87 15.90 -1.03
N LEU A 5 -12.80 15.74 0.30
CA LEU A 5 -12.38 14.50 0.93
C LEU A 5 -13.59 13.66 1.36
N SER A 6 -13.51 12.35 1.16
CA SER A 6 -14.40 11.40 1.84
C SER A 6 -14.16 11.40 3.35
N GLU A 7 -15.13 10.88 4.12
CA GLU A 7 -15.00 10.77 5.58
C GLU A 7 -13.75 9.96 5.98
N GLU A 8 -13.44 8.88 5.27
CA GLU A 8 -12.25 8.07 5.53
C GLU A 8 -10.94 8.82 5.25
N GLU A 9 -10.89 9.60 4.18
CA GLU A 9 -9.74 10.43 3.81
C GLU A 9 -9.52 11.55 4.81
N PHE A 10 -10.59 12.22 5.22
CA PHE A 10 -10.53 13.26 6.24
C PHE A 10 -10.01 12.71 7.58
N ILE A 11 -10.57 11.59 8.06
CA ILE A 11 -10.12 10.94 9.31
C ILE A 11 -8.65 10.53 9.21
N ARG A 12 -8.21 10.01 8.06
CA ARG A 12 -6.82 9.63 7.83
C ARG A 12 -5.89 10.84 7.90
N GLY A 13 -6.22 11.92 7.20
CA GLY A 13 -5.44 13.15 7.18
C GLY A 13 -5.28 13.76 8.56
N ILE A 14 -6.35 13.79 9.35
CA ILE A 14 -6.32 14.27 10.74
C ILE A 14 -5.42 13.38 11.62
N LYS A 15 -5.59 12.05 11.59
CA LYS A 15 -4.79 11.13 12.41
C LYS A 15 -3.30 11.27 12.10
N ALA A 16 -2.96 11.28 10.82
CA ALA A 16 -1.60 11.44 10.34
C ALA A 16 -0.99 12.79 10.74
N PHE A 17 -1.76 13.86 10.62
CA PHE A 17 -1.36 15.19 11.08
C PHE A 17 -1.00 15.19 12.56
N CYS A 18 -1.91 14.70 13.42
CA CYS A 18 -1.70 14.68 14.87
C CYS A 18 -0.52 13.80 15.31
N LEU A 19 -0.21 12.73 14.56
CA LEU A 19 0.94 11.87 14.85
C LEU A 19 2.28 12.55 14.52
N LYS A 20 2.30 13.34 13.44
CA LYS A 20 3.52 14.00 12.93
C LYS A 20 3.79 15.35 13.60
N HIS A 21 2.75 16.07 14.00
CA HIS A 21 2.83 17.43 14.53
C HIS A 21 2.28 17.49 15.95
N LYS A 22 3.19 17.50 16.93
CA LYS A 22 2.83 17.63 18.37
C LYS A 22 2.50 19.07 18.79
N GLU A 23 2.95 20.05 18.01
CA GLU A 23 2.75 21.47 18.25
C GLU A 23 2.20 22.15 17.00
N LEU A 24 1.39 23.19 17.20
CA LEU A 24 0.77 23.99 16.15
C LEU A 24 1.26 25.42 16.25
N TYR A 25 2.02 25.86 15.24
CA TYR A 25 2.51 27.23 15.18
C TYR A 25 1.52 28.16 14.45
N PRO A 26 1.51 29.46 14.75
CA PRO A 26 0.72 30.44 14.01
C PRO A 26 0.97 30.36 12.50
N ASN A 27 -0.09 30.58 11.71
CA ASN A 27 -0.09 30.51 10.24
C ASN A 27 0.17 29.12 9.62
N THR A 28 0.15 28.04 10.42
CA THR A 28 0.15 26.67 9.87
C THR A 28 -1.05 26.48 8.94
N ASN A 29 -0.80 26.15 7.67
CA ASN A 29 -1.85 25.83 6.72
C ASN A 29 -2.36 24.40 6.95
N LEU A 30 -3.18 24.25 7.99
CA LEU A 30 -3.70 22.96 8.45
C LEU A 30 -4.44 22.22 7.33
N ILE A 31 -5.16 22.96 6.48
CA ILE A 31 -5.95 22.42 5.38
C ILE A 31 -5.06 21.76 4.33
N ALA A 32 -3.92 22.37 3.99
CA ALA A 32 -2.96 21.79 3.06
C ALA A 32 -2.38 20.48 3.61
N TYR A 33 -1.96 20.46 4.87
CA TYR A 33 -1.45 19.25 5.51
C TYR A 33 -2.48 18.14 5.59
N ILE A 34 -3.73 18.45 5.97
CA ILE A 34 -4.79 17.45 6.05
C ILE A 34 -5.03 16.84 4.66
N ARG A 35 -5.03 17.63 3.59
CA ARG A 35 -5.12 17.08 2.22
C ARG A 35 -3.94 16.19 1.88
N GLU A 36 -2.71 16.67 2.10
CA GLU A 36 -1.49 15.90 1.86
C GLU A 36 -1.55 14.54 2.57
N TYR A 37 -1.91 14.54 3.86
CA TYR A 37 -1.95 13.35 4.67
C TYR A 37 -3.20 12.48 4.47
N ALA A 38 -4.30 13.06 4.00
CA ALA A 38 -5.47 12.31 3.59
C ALA A 38 -5.13 11.35 2.44
N PHE A 39 -4.18 11.76 1.59
CA PHE A 39 -3.69 10.96 0.47
C PHE A 39 -2.39 10.20 0.77
N GLU A 40 -1.69 10.49 1.88
CA GLU A 40 -0.58 9.65 2.34
C GLU A 40 -1.07 8.23 2.64
N ASP A 41 -0.50 7.30 1.90
CA ASP A 41 -0.94 5.92 1.89
C ASP A 41 -0.18 5.14 2.97
N PHE A 42 -0.52 5.37 4.25
CA PHE A 42 0.09 4.67 5.41
C PHE A 42 -0.02 3.14 5.36
N LYS A 43 -0.82 2.60 4.42
CA LYS A 43 -0.93 1.16 4.18
C LYS A 43 -0.11 0.68 2.98
N THR A 44 0.30 1.56 2.06
CA THR A 44 1.06 1.11 0.88
C THR A 44 2.49 0.83 1.29
N LYS A 45 2.81 -0.46 1.35
CA LYS A 45 4.15 -0.96 1.55
C LYS A 45 5.03 -0.61 0.36
N ASP A 46 6.31 -0.36 0.60
CA ASP A 46 7.27 -0.31 -0.49
C ASP A 46 7.47 -1.72 -1.10
N GLU A 47 8.22 -1.80 -2.20
CA GLU A 47 8.48 -3.06 -2.91
C GLU A 47 9.15 -4.12 -2.01
N PHE A 48 10.06 -3.69 -1.12
CA PHE A 48 10.79 -4.60 -0.24
C PHE A 48 9.89 -5.13 0.88
N GLU A 49 9.20 -4.24 1.58
CA GLU A 49 8.27 -4.60 2.66
C GLU A 49 7.13 -5.50 2.17
N SER A 50 6.63 -5.23 0.96
CA SER A 50 5.56 -6.03 0.36
C SER A 50 6.05 -7.42 0.00
N TRP A 51 7.25 -7.57 -0.56
CA TRP A 51 7.83 -8.87 -0.84
C TRP A 51 8.16 -9.66 0.43
N GLU A 52 8.67 -9.00 1.47
CA GLU A 52 8.92 -9.64 2.77
C GLU A 52 7.61 -10.20 3.37
N GLU A 53 6.50 -9.49 3.21
CA GLU A 53 5.19 -10.00 3.62
C GLU A 53 4.77 -11.27 2.85
N VAL A 54 5.05 -11.33 1.54
CA VAL A 54 4.84 -12.54 0.73
C VAL A 54 5.62 -13.72 1.32
N LEU A 55 6.92 -13.54 1.57
CA LEU A 55 7.76 -14.60 2.14
C LEU A 55 7.29 -15.05 3.53
N ARG A 56 6.83 -14.12 4.37
CA ARG A 56 6.22 -14.46 5.67
C ARG A 56 4.95 -15.30 5.52
N GLN A 57 4.10 -14.97 4.55
CA GLN A 57 2.93 -15.80 4.26
C GLN A 57 3.34 -17.17 3.71
N VAL A 58 4.40 -17.27 2.90
CA VAL A 58 4.87 -18.57 2.38
C VAL A 58 5.32 -19.45 3.54
N SER A 59 6.11 -18.89 4.45
CA SER A 59 6.56 -19.58 5.66
C SER A 59 5.40 -20.00 6.57
N ARG A 60 4.37 -19.16 6.72
CA ARG A 60 3.25 -19.41 7.64
C ARG A 60 2.19 -20.37 7.08
N GLN A 61 1.86 -20.26 5.80
CA GLN A 61 0.70 -20.92 5.20
C GLN A 61 1.09 -22.13 4.34
N GLY A 62 2.32 -22.14 3.82
CA GLY A 62 2.77 -23.13 2.84
C GLY A 62 2.00 -23.09 1.52
N CYS A 63 2.34 -24.03 0.62
CA CYS A 63 1.82 -24.05 -0.75
C CYS A 63 0.31 -24.34 -0.87
N SER A 64 -0.27 -25.00 0.14
CA SER A 64 -1.69 -25.39 0.15
C SER A 64 -2.55 -24.47 1.02
N GLY A 65 -1.95 -23.54 1.75
CA GLY A 65 -2.67 -22.57 2.57
C GLY A 65 -3.21 -21.40 1.76
N ILE A 66 -4.06 -20.60 2.40
CA ILE A 66 -4.64 -19.38 1.82
C ILE A 66 -3.90 -18.19 2.43
N PRO A 67 -3.06 -17.46 1.66
CA PRO A 67 -2.32 -16.32 2.17
C PRO A 67 -3.25 -15.16 2.52
N GLN A 68 -2.94 -14.45 3.60
CA GLN A 68 -3.64 -13.25 4.02
C GLN A 68 -2.68 -12.06 3.97
N PHE A 69 -3.01 -11.07 3.15
CA PHE A 69 -2.18 -9.89 2.95
C PHE A 69 -2.80 -8.65 3.59
N SER A 70 -1.94 -7.76 4.05
CA SER A 70 -2.27 -6.48 4.69
C SER A 70 -2.91 -5.50 3.71
N THR A 71 -2.65 -5.65 2.41
CA THR A 71 -3.24 -4.84 1.35
C THR A 71 -3.68 -5.66 0.13
N GLU A 72 -4.65 -5.13 -0.60
CA GLU A 72 -5.16 -5.74 -1.83
C GLU A 72 -4.15 -5.67 -2.99
N GLU A 73 -3.21 -4.73 -2.97
CA GLU A 73 -2.17 -4.60 -3.99
C GLU A 73 -1.16 -5.75 -3.92
N ILE A 74 -0.76 -6.15 -2.71
CA ILE A 74 0.10 -7.32 -2.50
C ILE A 74 -0.63 -8.58 -2.97
N LYS A 75 -1.88 -8.75 -2.56
CA LYS A 75 -2.73 -9.87 -2.95
C LYS A 75 -2.89 -9.99 -4.47
N ARG A 76 -3.15 -8.88 -5.15
CA ARG A 76 -3.27 -8.84 -6.62
C ARG A 76 -1.94 -9.18 -7.31
N ALA A 77 -0.83 -8.63 -6.83
CA ALA A 77 0.49 -8.91 -7.38
C ALA A 77 0.86 -10.41 -7.24
N VAL A 78 0.60 -11.02 -6.07
CA VAL A 78 0.76 -12.46 -5.84
C VAL A 78 -0.15 -13.28 -6.75
N HIS A 79 -1.41 -12.87 -6.91
CA HIS A 79 -2.37 -13.57 -7.76
C HIS A 79 -1.97 -13.56 -9.24
N MET A 80 -1.34 -12.48 -9.73
CA MET A 80 -0.85 -12.39 -11.11
C MET A 80 0.30 -13.36 -11.40
N ILE A 81 1.08 -13.74 -10.39
CA ILE A 81 2.19 -14.70 -10.53
C ILE A 81 1.69 -16.12 -10.32
N GLY A 82 0.89 -16.32 -9.25
CA GLY A 82 0.44 -17.63 -8.81
C GLY A 82 1.05 -17.99 -7.46
N TRP A 83 0.21 -18.24 -6.45
CA TRP A 83 0.67 -18.56 -5.09
C TRP A 83 1.53 -19.83 -5.06
N ARG A 84 1.07 -20.90 -5.72
CA ARG A 84 1.81 -22.16 -5.79
C ARG A 84 3.12 -22.01 -6.57
N ASP A 85 3.13 -21.19 -7.62
CA ASP A 85 4.33 -20.94 -8.42
C ASP A 85 5.41 -20.25 -7.57
N ILE A 86 5.03 -19.23 -6.79
CA ILE A 86 5.94 -18.61 -5.81
C ILE A 86 6.43 -19.63 -4.78
N CYS A 87 5.55 -20.42 -4.19
CA CYS A 87 5.95 -21.36 -3.13
C CYS A 87 6.86 -22.49 -3.62
N MET A 88 6.71 -22.93 -4.88
CA MET A 88 7.46 -24.05 -5.47
C MET A 88 8.62 -23.57 -6.37
N SER A 89 8.86 -22.27 -6.47
CA SER A 89 9.87 -21.73 -7.38
C SER A 89 11.28 -22.13 -6.95
N GLU A 90 12.03 -22.71 -7.88
CA GLU A 90 13.46 -22.97 -7.74
C GLU A 90 14.30 -21.68 -7.94
N ASN A 91 13.68 -20.61 -8.46
CA ASN A 91 14.33 -19.33 -8.70
C ASN A 91 13.51 -18.18 -8.12
N ILE A 92 13.54 -18.07 -6.80
CA ILE A 92 12.82 -17.03 -6.05
C ILE A 92 13.21 -15.60 -6.47
N GLY A 93 14.39 -15.40 -7.06
CA GLY A 93 14.83 -14.12 -7.61
C GLY A 93 14.00 -13.67 -8.81
N VAL A 94 13.60 -14.60 -9.67
CA VAL A 94 12.71 -14.34 -10.80
C VAL A 94 11.31 -13.99 -10.30
N GLU A 95 10.78 -14.73 -9.33
CA GLU A 95 9.46 -14.42 -8.75
C GLU A 95 9.43 -13.06 -8.08
N ARG A 96 10.50 -12.70 -7.36
CA ARG A 96 10.64 -11.36 -6.78
C ARG A 96 10.61 -10.28 -7.86
N ALA A 97 11.31 -10.48 -8.99
CA ALA A 97 11.33 -9.52 -10.08
C ALA A 97 9.96 -9.39 -10.76
N HIS A 98 9.25 -10.50 -10.99
CA HIS A 98 7.88 -10.49 -11.50
C HIS A 98 6.92 -9.80 -10.54
N PHE A 99 7.03 -10.08 -9.25
CA PHE A 99 6.26 -9.42 -8.20
C PHE A 99 6.50 -7.92 -8.17
N ALA A 100 7.76 -7.48 -8.13
CA ALA A 100 8.13 -6.07 -8.14
C ALA A 100 7.50 -5.33 -9.31
N LYS A 101 7.59 -5.92 -10.52
CA LYS A 101 6.98 -5.35 -11.73
C LYS A 101 5.46 -5.25 -11.62
N ALA A 102 4.78 -6.32 -11.20
CA ALA A 102 3.33 -6.34 -11.07
C ALA A 102 2.84 -5.36 -9.99
N TYR A 103 3.47 -5.39 -8.82
CA TYR A 103 3.13 -4.52 -7.68
C TYR A 103 3.29 -3.04 -8.05
N LYS A 104 4.41 -2.66 -8.68
CA LYS A 104 4.64 -1.29 -9.14
C LYS A 104 3.53 -0.80 -10.08
N GLN A 105 3.14 -1.60 -11.07
CA GLN A 105 2.05 -1.24 -11.99
C GLN A 105 0.71 -1.06 -11.27
N ILE A 106 0.41 -1.89 -10.27
CA ILE A 106 -0.80 -1.77 -9.46
C ILE A 106 -0.80 -0.47 -8.65
N ILE A 107 0.32 -0.13 -8.01
CA ILE A 107 0.48 1.11 -7.25
C ILE A 107 0.37 2.34 -8.15
N GLU A 108 1.02 2.33 -9.31
CA GLU A 108 0.94 3.42 -10.29
C GLU A 108 -0.51 3.62 -10.77
N LYS A 109 -1.20 2.54 -11.13
CA LYS A 109 -2.61 2.62 -11.55
C LYS A 109 -3.52 3.12 -10.43
N LYS A 110 -3.28 2.72 -9.17
CA LYS A 110 -4.00 3.22 -8.00
C LYS A 110 -3.79 4.73 -7.82
N ARG A 111 -2.55 5.20 -7.98
CA ARG A 111 -2.22 6.64 -7.93
C ARG A 111 -2.87 7.41 -9.07
N SER A 112 -2.78 6.94 -10.32
CA SER A 112 -3.38 7.60 -11.48
C SER A 112 -4.91 7.69 -11.40
N LYS A 113 -5.57 6.63 -10.93
CA LYS A 113 -7.03 6.64 -10.74
C LYS A 113 -7.50 7.69 -9.72
N ARG A 114 -6.70 7.94 -8.68
CA ARG A 114 -6.99 8.98 -7.69
C ARG A 114 -6.87 10.36 -8.32
N LEU A 115 -5.80 10.62 -9.06
CA LEU A 115 -5.56 11.89 -9.75
C LEU A 115 -6.58 12.20 -10.87
N SER A 116 -7.29 11.20 -11.40
CA SER A 116 -8.34 11.39 -12.42
C SER A 116 -9.75 11.54 -11.86
N MET A 117 -9.91 11.47 -10.54
CA MET A 117 -11.19 11.67 -9.83
C MET A 117 -11.33 13.10 -9.26
N ASP A 118 -10.29 13.92 -9.40
CA ASP A 118 -10.27 15.37 -9.14
C ASP A 118 -10.54 16.15 -10.44
#